data_AF-A0AB39Z3S7-F1
#
_entry.id   AF-A0AB39Z3S7-F1
#
_cell.length_a   1.000
_cell.length_b   1.000
_cell.length_c   1.000
_cell.angle_alpha   90.00
_cell.angle_beta   90.00
_cell.angle_gamma   90.00
#
_symmetry.space_group_name_H-M   'P 1'
#
loop_
_entity.id
_entity.type
_entity.pdbx_description
1 polymer ?
#
loop_
_entity_poly.entity_id
_entity_poly.type
_entity_poly.pdbx_seq_one_letter_code
_entity_poly.pdbx_strand_id
1 'polypeptide(L)'
;MMSQPSKFPVYLLLIAISLGGSLSYDVPKATVKVNSPKGFEVSIPNEPGISLFAFHGKVNEEMDDLSDQTWAADIVSSRNGRWTYRNRNQKLKPGDVLYYWTTARYHGVDYHNYNQVHVVGQGDSQRIDVNGSNGGRQPVVANGHNTINIFVQ
;
A
#
# COMPACT_ATOMS: atom_id res chain seq x y z
N MET A 1 13.54 65.29 -11.55
CA MET A 1 13.50 64.28 -10.46
C MET A 1 12.96 62.98 -11.05
N MET A 2 13.78 61.94 -11.19
CA MET A 2 13.34 60.64 -11.72
C MET A 2 12.68 59.83 -10.59
N SER A 3 11.44 59.39 -10.81
CA SER A 3 10.70 58.52 -9.89
C SER A 3 11.35 57.14 -9.84
N GLN A 4 11.67 56.65 -8.64
CA GLN A 4 12.16 55.28 -8.44
C GLN A 4 11.00 54.29 -8.65
N PRO A 5 11.18 53.24 -9.49
CA PRO A 5 10.12 52.26 -9.71
C PRO A 5 9.86 51.43 -8.43
N SER A 6 8.58 51.14 -8.20
CA SER A 6 8.13 50.41 -7.01
C SER A 6 8.70 48.99 -6.96
N LYS A 7 9.30 48.62 -5.83
CA LYS A 7 9.84 47.28 -5.56
C LYS A 7 8.79 46.29 -5.02
N PHE A 8 7.58 46.77 -4.73
CA PHE A 8 6.45 45.99 -4.23
C PHE A 8 6.16 44.69 -5.02
N PRO A 9 6.11 44.67 -6.36
CA PRO A 9 5.86 43.43 -7.11
C PRO A 9 6.99 42.40 -6.93
N VAL A 10 8.24 42.85 -6.74
CA VAL A 10 9.37 41.95 -6.47
C VAL A 10 9.23 41.31 -5.10
N TYR A 11 8.83 42.07 -4.07
CA TYR A 11 8.58 41.52 -2.74
C TYR A 11 7.38 40.57 -2.71
N LEU A 12 6.32 40.86 -3.46
CA LEU A 12 5.16 39.97 -3.62
C LEU A 12 5.56 38.64 -4.28
N LEU A 13 6.42 38.69 -5.30
CA LEU A 13 6.93 37.49 -5.97
C LEU A 13 7.81 36.64 -5.04
N LEU A 14 8.69 37.27 -4.26
CA LEU A 14 9.54 36.57 -3.29
C LEU A 14 8.72 35.90 -2.17
N ILE A 15 7.68 36.57 -1.68
CA ILE A 15 6.76 36.02 -0.68
C ILE A 15 5.99 34.81 -1.26
N ALA A 16 5.49 34.91 -2.49
CA ALA A 16 4.77 33.81 -3.14
C ALA A 16 5.63 32.56 -3.33
N ILE A 17 6.92 32.72 -3.69
CA ILE A 17 7.86 31.60 -3.81
C ILE A 17 8.15 30.98 -2.44
N SER A 18 8.28 31.80 -1.39
CA SER A 18 8.55 31.31 -0.02
C SER A 18 7.35 30.62 0.65
N LEU A 19 6.13 30.87 0.17
CA LEU A 19 4.89 30.24 0.66
C LEU A 19 4.53 28.97 -0.12
N GLY A 20 5.32 28.59 -1.12
CA GLY A 20 5.16 27.33 -1.85
C GLY A 20 5.50 26.14 -0.94
N GLY A 21 4.50 25.62 -0.22
CA GLY A 21 4.64 24.38 0.54
C GLY A 21 5.12 23.25 -0.38
N SER A 22 6.11 22.47 0.09
CA SER A 22 6.55 21.28 -0.62
C SER A 22 5.46 20.21 -0.53
N LEU A 23 4.65 20.06 -1.58
CA LEU A 23 3.80 18.90 -1.75
C LEU A 23 4.71 17.72 -2.12
N SER A 24 5.16 16.98 -1.10
CA SER A 24 5.86 15.71 -1.32
C SER A 24 4.85 14.66 -1.79
N TYR A 25 5.27 13.81 -2.71
CA TYR A 25 4.48 12.66 -3.11
C TYR A 25 4.48 11.59 -1.99
N ASP A 26 3.32 10.98 -1.74
CA ASP A 26 3.15 9.88 -0.80
C ASP A 26 3.01 8.57 -1.57
N VAL A 27 3.82 7.57 -1.21
CA VAL A 27 3.72 6.24 -1.82
C VAL A 27 2.38 5.61 -1.48
N PRO A 28 1.60 5.12 -2.47
CA PRO A 28 0.33 4.49 -2.22
C PRO A 28 0.47 3.30 -1.26
N LYS A 29 -0.49 3.15 -0.34
CA LYS A 29 -0.53 2.01 0.57
C LYS A 29 -0.60 0.70 -0.22
N ALA A 30 0.34 -0.20 0.05
CA ALA A 30 0.38 -1.50 -0.61
C ALA A 30 -0.75 -2.42 -0.14
N THR A 31 -1.29 -3.19 -1.06
CA THR A 31 -2.21 -4.31 -0.80
C THR A 31 -1.41 -5.60 -0.80
N VAL A 32 -1.53 -6.39 0.27
CA VAL A 32 -0.99 -7.75 0.36
C VAL A 32 -2.12 -8.74 0.09
N LYS A 33 -1.92 -9.61 -0.90
CA LYS A 33 -2.84 -10.71 -1.22
C LYS A 33 -2.15 -12.03 -1.00
N VAL A 34 -2.63 -12.83 -0.07
CA VAL A 34 -2.13 -14.19 0.17
C VAL A 34 -2.84 -15.16 -0.78
N ASN A 35 -2.07 -15.97 -1.52
CA ASN A 35 -2.60 -16.90 -2.50
C ASN A 35 -2.66 -18.33 -1.93
N SER A 36 -3.68 -19.08 -2.33
CA SER A 36 -3.82 -20.50 -2.02
C SER A 36 -3.40 -21.36 -3.22
N PRO A 37 -2.68 -22.48 -3.05
CA PRO A 37 -2.20 -23.05 -1.77
C PRO A 37 -0.88 -22.44 -1.27
N LYS A 38 -0.24 -21.59 -2.07
CA LYS A 38 1.01 -20.91 -1.73
C LYS A 38 1.18 -19.63 -2.55
N GLY A 39 2.09 -18.79 -2.10
CA GLY A 39 2.47 -17.53 -2.72
C GLY A 39 1.74 -16.34 -2.14
N PHE A 40 2.22 -15.15 -2.47
CA PHE A 40 1.57 -13.88 -2.14
C PHE A 40 1.94 -12.82 -3.18
N GLU A 41 1.11 -11.78 -3.26
CA GLU A 41 1.34 -10.60 -4.07
C GLU A 41 1.36 -9.35 -3.18
N VAL A 42 2.24 -8.42 -3.49
CA VAL A 42 2.24 -7.07 -2.89
C VAL A 42 2.13 -6.07 -4.01
N SER A 43 1.16 -5.16 -3.94
CA SER A 43 0.87 -4.27 -5.04
C SER A 43 0.41 -2.88 -4.63
N ILE A 44 0.77 -1.89 -5.43
CA ILE A 44 0.23 -0.53 -5.39
C ILE A 44 -0.58 -0.25 -6.66
N PRO A 45 -1.59 0.64 -6.61
CA PRO A 45 -2.22 1.13 -7.83
C PRO A 45 -1.20 1.82 -8.73
N ASN A 46 -1.40 1.73 -10.04
CA ASN A 46 -0.69 2.54 -11.00
C ASN A 46 -1.33 3.93 -11.07
N GLU A 47 -0.49 4.95 -11.17
CA GLU A 47 -0.89 6.33 -11.42
C GLU A 47 0.11 7.01 -12.36
N PRO A 48 -0.31 8.06 -13.09
CA PRO A 48 0.57 8.81 -13.97
C PRO A 48 1.76 9.39 -13.18
N GLY A 49 2.98 9.12 -13.64
CA GLY A 49 4.21 9.61 -13.02
C GLY A 49 5.02 8.53 -12.32
N ILE A 50 4.41 7.41 -11.89
CA ILE A 50 5.17 6.26 -11.39
C ILE A 50 5.88 5.58 -12.57
N SER A 51 7.18 5.38 -12.44
CA SER A 51 8.02 4.67 -13.42
C SER A 51 8.68 3.40 -12.87
N LEU A 52 8.67 3.20 -11.55
CA LEU A 52 9.19 2.00 -10.91
C LEU A 52 8.50 1.77 -9.56
N PHE A 53 8.32 0.51 -9.19
CA PHE A 53 7.92 0.08 -7.86
C PHE A 53 8.93 -0.92 -7.33
N ALA A 54 9.44 -0.73 -6.12
CA ALA A 54 10.29 -1.71 -5.44
C ALA A 54 9.59 -2.25 -4.20
N PHE A 55 9.77 -3.54 -3.93
CA PHE A 55 9.28 -4.22 -2.73
C PHE A 55 10.45 -4.87 -1.99
N HIS A 56 10.48 -4.66 -0.68
CA HIS A 56 11.44 -5.26 0.24
C HIS A 56 10.68 -5.88 1.41
N GLY A 57 10.92 -7.15 1.73
CA GLY A 57 10.08 -7.87 2.70
C GLY A 57 10.78 -9.00 3.43
N LYS A 58 10.28 -9.29 4.64
CA LYS A 58 10.69 -10.39 5.53
C LYS A 58 9.47 -10.87 6.32
N VAL A 59 9.44 -12.14 6.70
CA VAL A 59 8.30 -12.74 7.42
C VAL A 59 8.72 -13.14 8.83
N ASN A 60 7.86 -12.85 9.82
CA ASN A 60 7.98 -13.20 11.23
C ASN A 60 9.22 -12.64 11.96
N GLU A 61 9.88 -11.66 11.36
CA GLU A 61 11.04 -10.99 11.93
C GLU A 61 11.04 -9.55 11.39
N GLU A 62 11.19 -8.58 12.29
CA GLU A 62 11.37 -7.17 11.95
C GLU A 62 12.70 -6.98 11.18
N MET A 63 12.84 -5.82 10.53
CA MET A 63 14.07 -5.47 9.82
C MET A 63 14.85 -4.47 10.67
N ASP A 64 16.08 -4.82 11.04
CA ASP A 64 16.95 -3.92 11.82
C ASP A 64 17.49 -2.76 10.96
N ASP A 65 17.67 -3.00 9.65
CA ASP A 65 18.05 -1.98 8.66
C ASP A 65 17.47 -2.27 7.27
N LEU A 66 17.66 -1.35 6.31
CA LEU A 66 17.15 -1.47 4.93
C LEU A 66 17.85 -2.56 4.09
N SER A 67 18.84 -3.26 4.63
CA SER A 67 19.50 -4.40 3.99
C SER A 67 18.99 -5.74 4.53
N ASP A 68 18.41 -5.75 5.72
CA ASP A 68 17.85 -6.93 6.39
C ASP A 68 16.49 -7.36 5.81
N GLN A 69 16.50 -7.79 4.55
CA GLN A 69 15.35 -8.30 3.83
C GLN A 69 15.57 -9.69 3.27
N THR A 70 14.51 -10.51 3.28
CA THR A 70 14.51 -11.81 2.60
C THR A 70 14.21 -11.67 1.11
N TRP A 71 13.35 -10.71 0.76
CA TRP A 71 12.96 -10.43 -0.62
C TRP A 71 13.24 -8.97 -0.94
N ALA A 72 13.86 -8.73 -2.10
CA ALA A 72 14.01 -7.41 -2.70
C ALA A 72 13.82 -7.55 -4.21
N ALA A 73 12.96 -6.73 -4.80
CA ALA A 73 12.75 -6.75 -6.24
C ALA A 73 12.21 -5.43 -6.77
N ASP A 74 12.72 -5.05 -7.94
CA ASP A 74 12.21 -3.95 -8.76
C ASP A 74 11.19 -4.46 -9.76
N ILE A 75 10.05 -3.77 -9.82
CA ILE A 75 8.98 -3.98 -10.77
C ILE A 75 9.04 -2.80 -11.74
N VAL A 76 9.46 -3.09 -12.97
CA VAL A 76 9.72 -2.08 -14.02
C VAL A 76 8.53 -1.84 -14.96
N SER A 77 7.41 -2.51 -14.72
CA SER A 77 6.17 -2.28 -15.48
C SER A 77 4.94 -2.62 -14.65
N SER A 78 3.91 -1.77 -14.76
CA SER A 78 2.58 -2.08 -14.26
C SER A 78 1.82 -2.97 -15.24
N ARG A 79 0.89 -3.76 -14.71
CA ARG A 79 -0.04 -4.61 -15.49
C ARG A 79 -1.42 -4.49 -14.88
N ASN A 80 -2.45 -4.35 -15.71
CA ASN A 80 -3.84 -4.22 -15.27
C ASN A 80 -4.03 -3.13 -14.20
N GLY A 81 -3.38 -1.98 -14.39
CA GLY A 81 -3.49 -0.83 -13.50
C GLY A 81 -2.77 -0.97 -12.16
N ARG A 82 -1.86 -1.93 -12.00
CA ARG A 82 -1.12 -2.14 -10.74
C ARG A 82 0.35 -2.48 -10.96
N TRP A 83 1.19 -2.04 -10.05
CA TRP A 83 2.56 -2.54 -9.90
C TRP A 83 2.53 -3.70 -8.91
N THR A 84 3.13 -4.84 -9.23
CA THR A 84 2.93 -6.05 -8.42
C THR A 84 4.19 -6.87 -8.29
N TYR A 85 4.69 -6.97 -7.06
CA TYR A 85 5.61 -8.03 -6.65
C TYR A 85 4.85 -9.34 -6.51
N ARG A 86 5.42 -10.45 -6.98
CA ARG A 86 4.82 -11.79 -6.86
C ARG A 86 5.84 -12.79 -6.35
N ASN A 87 5.56 -13.38 -5.20
CA ASN A 87 6.25 -14.57 -4.73
C ASN A 87 5.33 -15.78 -4.92
N ARG A 88 5.73 -16.75 -5.75
CA ARG A 88 4.90 -17.93 -6.08
C ARG A 88 5.15 -19.13 -5.15
N ASN A 89 6.14 -19.03 -4.27
CA ASN A 89 6.68 -20.16 -3.54
C ASN A 89 6.46 -20.09 -2.04
N GLN A 90 6.47 -18.88 -1.47
CA GLN A 90 6.32 -18.69 -0.03
C GLN A 90 4.96 -19.17 0.46
N LYS A 91 4.96 -20.04 1.46
CA LYS A 91 3.74 -20.49 2.14
C LYS A 91 3.55 -19.64 3.39
N LEU A 92 2.59 -18.73 3.35
CA LEU A 92 2.18 -17.94 4.50
C LEU A 92 1.05 -18.66 5.25
N LYS A 93 1.09 -18.63 6.58
CA LYS A 93 0.09 -19.21 7.47
C LYS A 93 -0.69 -18.09 8.18
N PRO A 94 -1.95 -18.34 8.58
CA PRO A 94 -2.66 -17.42 9.47
C PRO A 94 -1.81 -17.10 10.71
N GLY A 95 -1.71 -15.81 11.03
CA GLY A 95 -0.87 -15.30 12.12
C GLY A 95 0.56 -14.95 11.73
N ASP A 96 1.07 -15.38 10.56
CA ASP A 96 2.36 -14.89 10.07
C ASP A 96 2.31 -13.37 9.85
N VAL A 97 3.41 -12.69 10.14
CA VAL A 97 3.55 -11.25 10.02
C VAL A 97 4.53 -10.93 8.90
N LEU A 98 4.07 -10.25 7.86
CA LEU A 98 4.92 -9.70 6.80
C LEU A 98 5.36 -8.29 7.20
N TYR A 99 6.65 -8.12 7.45
CA TYR A 99 7.30 -6.83 7.60
C TYR A 99 7.86 -6.41 6.26
N TYR A 100 7.63 -5.16 5.85
CA TYR A 100 8.04 -4.69 4.54
C TYR A 100 8.18 -3.18 4.44
N TRP A 101 8.84 -2.75 3.39
CA TRP A 101 8.82 -1.38 2.91
C TRP A 101 8.76 -1.36 1.38
N THR A 102 8.25 -0.27 0.81
CA THR A 102 8.11 -0.12 -0.63
C THR A 102 8.66 1.19 -1.13
N THR A 103 9.12 1.19 -2.37
CA THR A 103 9.52 2.40 -3.10
C THR A 103 8.59 2.61 -4.29
N ALA A 104 8.18 3.84 -4.53
CA ALA A 104 7.62 4.25 -5.81
C ALA A 104 8.50 5.36 -6.40
N ARG A 105 9.03 5.15 -7.60
CA ARG A 105 9.73 6.20 -8.35
C ARG A 105 8.69 7.06 -9.05
N TYR A 106 8.44 8.25 -8.54
CA TYR A 106 7.48 9.19 -9.06
C TYR A 106 8.20 10.38 -9.70
N HIS A 107 7.96 10.59 -11.01
CA HIS A 107 8.66 11.60 -11.82
C HIS A 107 10.19 11.57 -11.68
N GLY A 108 10.77 10.37 -11.55
CA GLY A 108 12.22 10.17 -11.47
C GLY A 108 12.80 10.28 -10.05
N VAL A 109 11.98 10.60 -9.05
CA VAL A 109 12.38 10.68 -7.63
C VAL A 109 11.82 9.48 -6.87
N ASP A 110 12.64 8.86 -6.03
CA ASP A 110 12.20 7.74 -5.18
C ASP A 110 11.53 8.25 -3.91
N TYR A 111 10.34 7.74 -3.66
CA TYR A 111 9.60 7.93 -2.42
C TYR A 111 9.39 6.57 -1.76
N HIS A 112 9.34 6.55 -0.44
CA HIS A 112 9.34 5.32 0.33
C HIS A 112 8.17 5.25 1.30
N ASN A 113 7.69 4.03 1.55
CA ASN A 113 6.79 3.72 2.65
C ASN A 113 7.46 2.69 3.55
N TYR A 114 8.02 3.15 4.66
CA TYR A 114 8.77 2.34 5.62
C TYR A 114 7.86 1.69 6.68
N ASN A 115 8.42 0.72 7.41
CA ASN A 115 7.83 0.15 8.62
C ASN A 115 6.39 -0.40 8.41
N GLN A 116 6.12 -0.96 7.25
CA GLN A 116 4.81 -1.54 6.95
C GLN A 116 4.72 -2.96 7.52
N VAL A 117 3.53 -3.28 8.01
CA VAL A 117 3.23 -4.57 8.63
C VAL A 117 1.92 -5.11 8.08
N HIS A 118 1.87 -6.41 7.79
CA HIS A 118 0.65 -7.12 7.43
C HIS A 118 0.57 -8.46 8.15
N VAL A 119 -0.49 -8.66 8.94
CA VAL A 119 -0.76 -9.93 9.63
C VAL A 119 -1.66 -10.79 8.76
N VAL A 120 -1.19 -11.98 8.40
CA VAL A 120 -1.89 -12.90 7.53
C VAL A 120 -3.15 -13.42 8.23
N GLY A 121 -4.30 -13.27 7.57
CA GLY A 121 -5.59 -13.71 8.09
C GLY A 121 -6.28 -12.72 9.03
N GLN A 122 -5.69 -11.54 9.29
CA GLN A 122 -6.40 -10.42 9.92
C GLN A 122 -6.68 -9.33 8.87
N GLY A 123 -7.96 -9.02 8.64
CA GLY A 123 -8.35 -7.86 7.81
C GLY A 123 -9.45 -8.10 6.76
N ASP A 124 -9.85 -9.35 6.50
CA ASP A 124 -10.90 -9.67 5.51
C ASP A 124 -12.22 -10.13 6.15
N SER A 125 -12.53 -9.63 7.36
CA SER A 125 -13.84 -9.88 7.97
C SER A 125 -14.93 -9.12 7.22
N GLN A 126 -15.41 -9.68 6.12
CA GLN A 126 -16.72 -9.35 5.57
C GLN A 126 -17.76 -9.77 6.63
N ARG A 127 -18.34 -8.79 7.33
CA ARG A 127 -19.52 -9.05 8.15
C ARG A 127 -20.68 -9.40 7.21
N ILE A 128 -21.10 -10.65 7.21
CA ILE A 128 -22.37 -11.04 6.60
C ILE A 128 -23.44 -10.86 7.67
N ASP A 129 -24.21 -9.78 7.56
CA ASP A 129 -25.41 -9.58 8.38
C ASP A 129 -26.53 -10.49 7.86
N VAL A 130 -26.77 -11.59 8.57
CA VAL A 130 -27.91 -12.48 8.29
C VAL A 130 -29.13 -11.97 9.05
N ASN A 131 -30.10 -11.38 8.35
CA ASN A 131 -31.39 -11.05 8.93
C ASN A 131 -32.34 -12.24 8.76
N GLY A 132 -32.62 -12.97 9.85
CA GLY A 132 -33.67 -13.98 9.87
C GLY A 132 -35.06 -13.33 9.76
N SER A 133 -36.02 -14.03 9.15
CA SER A 133 -37.41 -13.57 8.97
C SER A 133 -38.13 -13.19 10.27
N ASN A 134 -37.63 -13.62 11.43
CA ASN A 134 -38.17 -13.33 12.76
C ASN A 134 -37.40 -12.21 13.51
N GLY A 135 -36.56 -11.42 12.84
CA GLY A 135 -35.91 -10.22 13.42
C GLY A 135 -34.79 -10.49 14.42
N GLY A 136 -34.37 -11.75 14.59
CA GLY A 136 -33.22 -12.10 15.42
C GLY A 136 -31.90 -11.71 14.75
N ARG A 137 -31.11 -10.85 15.40
CA ARG A 137 -29.73 -10.52 15.00
C ARG A 137 -28.77 -11.44 15.74
N GLN A 138 -28.38 -12.56 15.15
CA GLN A 138 -27.24 -13.33 15.62
C GLN A 138 -26.08 -13.20 14.64
N PRO A 139 -24.91 -12.70 15.08
CA PRO A 139 -23.74 -12.64 14.22
C PRO A 139 -23.24 -14.06 13.95
N VAL A 140 -23.01 -14.37 12.67
CA VAL A 140 -22.27 -15.58 12.28
C VAL A 140 -20.78 -15.24 12.39
N VAL A 141 -20.13 -15.76 13.43
CA VAL A 141 -18.68 -15.63 13.60
C VAL A 141 -17.99 -16.82 12.94
N ALA A 142 -17.43 -16.60 11.76
CA ALA A 142 -16.64 -17.60 11.05
C ALA A 142 -15.14 -17.32 11.28
N ASN A 143 -14.47 -18.20 12.03
CA ASN A 143 -13.02 -18.12 12.26
C ASN A 143 -12.28 -19.01 11.24
N GLY A 144 -11.26 -18.48 10.56
CA GLY A 144 -10.42 -19.25 9.62
C GLY A 144 -10.93 -19.29 8.16
N HIS A 145 -10.39 -20.23 7.37
CA HIS A 145 -10.67 -20.38 5.93
C HIS A 145 -12.03 -21.09 5.74
N ASN A 146 -13.11 -20.32 5.71
CA ASN A 146 -14.46 -20.84 5.55
C ASN A 146 -14.97 -20.63 4.12
N THR A 147 -15.61 -21.65 3.54
CA THR A 147 -16.36 -21.53 2.29
C THR A 147 -17.84 -21.31 2.65
N ILE A 148 -18.42 -20.18 2.22
CA ILE A 148 -19.83 -19.86 2.45
C ILE A 148 -20.61 -20.17 1.17
N ASN A 149 -21.38 -21.27 1.19
CA ASN A 149 -22.29 -21.63 0.11
C ASN A 149 -23.68 -21.08 0.43
N ILE A 150 -24.21 -20.21 -0.42
CA ILE A 150 -25.55 -19.64 -0.29
C ILE A 150 -26.48 -20.39 -1.25
N PHE A 151 -27.50 -21.04 -0.71
CA PHE A 151 -28.56 -21.68 -1.48
C PHE A 151 -29.83 -20.85 -1.35
N VAL A 152 -30.42 -20.45 -2.47
CA VAL A 152 -31.73 -19.79 -2.52
C VAL A 152 -32.70 -20.81 -3.12
N GLN A 153 -33.81 -21.08 -2.42
CA GLN A 153 -34.92 -21.89 -2.93
C GLN A 153 -35.94 -21.00 -3.63
#